data_AF-A0A948X7T9-F1
#
_entry.id   AF-A0A948X7T9-F1
#
_cell.length_a   1.000
_cell.length_b   1.000
_cell.length_c   1.000
_cell.angle_alpha   90.00
_cell.angle_beta   90.00
_cell.angle_gamma   90.00
#
_symmetry.space_group_name_H-M   'P 1'
#
loop_
_entity.id
_entity.type
_entity.pdbx_description
1 polymer ?
#
loop_
_entity_poly.entity_id
_entity_poly.type
_entity_poly.pdbx_seq_one_letter_code
_entity_poly.pdbx_strand_id
1 'polypeptide(L)'
;MPSMKAVVLFILALGSLMRPVWPADDLMTSQLVDQARQWQQKNRDDLAAEIWRKLLRTDPIHGEALVELGLIEVRADRPGEARALLERANRISPAPRSLGRLSAALTAAASANNKASPPPKSEHPVPGAPLTIPKPSAAKINPSSSDPDTPGDALILKLSTSLGRIP
;
A
#
# COMPACT_ATOMS: atom_id res chain seq x y z
N MET A 1 -27.97 -46.45 27.05
CA MET A 1 -28.75 -45.23 27.33
C MET A 1 -27.80 -44.18 27.92
N PRO A 2 -27.19 -43.31 27.10
CA PRO A 2 -26.23 -42.32 27.60
C PRO A 2 -26.93 -41.19 28.37
N SER A 3 -26.36 -40.83 29.51
CA SER A 3 -26.94 -39.99 30.57
C SER A 3 -26.97 -38.50 30.20
N MET A 4 -28.05 -37.82 30.59
CA MET A 4 -28.43 -36.43 30.26
C MET A 4 -27.39 -35.32 30.61
N LYS A 5 -26.28 -35.66 31.29
CA LYS A 5 -25.21 -34.73 31.65
C LYS A 5 -24.10 -34.62 30.60
N ALA A 6 -23.90 -35.65 29.77
CA ALA A 6 -22.84 -35.67 28.76
C ALA A 6 -23.16 -34.76 27.56
N VAL A 7 -24.44 -34.48 27.31
CA VAL A 7 -24.89 -33.61 26.20
C VAL A 7 -24.65 -32.14 26.52
N VAL A 8 -24.72 -31.74 27.79
CA VAL A 8 -24.57 -30.33 28.20
C VAL A 8 -23.11 -29.84 28.11
N LEU A 9 -22.14 -30.73 28.34
CA LEU A 9 -20.72 -30.38 28.23
C LEU A 9 -20.21 -30.30 26.78
N PHE A 10 -20.95 -30.84 25.81
CA PHE A 10 -20.56 -30.75 24.40
C PHE A 10 -20.96 -29.40 23.77
N ILE A 11 -22.01 -28.74 24.27
CA ILE A 11 -22.47 -27.45 23.75
C ILE A 11 -21.58 -26.28 24.25
N LEU A 12 -20.92 -26.41 25.40
CA LEU A 12 -20.02 -25.38 25.94
C LEU A 12 -18.63 -25.35 25.27
N ALA A 13 -18.18 -26.45 24.67
CA ALA A 13 -16.86 -26.52 24.02
C ALA A 13 -16.89 -26.12 22.54
N LEU A 14 -18.07 -26.00 21.92
CA LEU A 14 -18.24 -25.68 20.50
C LEU A 14 -18.79 -24.26 20.25
N GLY A 15 -18.80 -23.40 21.28
CA GLY A 15 -19.19 -21.99 21.16
C GLY A 15 -18.03 -21.01 20.93
N SER A 16 -16.78 -21.50 20.96
CA SER A 16 -15.59 -20.63 20.94
C SER A 16 -15.03 -20.31 19.54
N LEU A 17 -15.63 -20.83 18.46
CA LEU A 17 -15.16 -20.55 17.09
C LEU A 17 -16.01 -19.55 16.30
N MET A 18 -17.16 -19.15 16.84
CA MET A 18 -17.95 -18.05 16.30
C MET A 18 -18.07 -17.02 17.41
N ARG A 19 -17.08 -16.14 17.54
CA ARG A 19 -17.36 -14.85 18.19
C ARG A 19 -18.43 -14.19 17.32
N PRO A 20 -19.69 -14.02 17.76
CA PRO A 20 -20.52 -13.03 17.09
C PRO A 20 -19.74 -11.73 17.21
N VAL A 21 -19.25 -11.20 16.09
CA VAL A 21 -18.87 -9.80 16.02
C VAL A 21 -20.16 -9.02 16.19
N TRP A 22 -20.63 -8.88 17.43
CA TRP A 22 -21.67 -7.93 17.74
C TRP A 22 -21.04 -6.56 17.48
N PRO A 23 -21.51 -5.81 16.46
CA PRO A 23 -20.92 -4.53 16.12
C PRO A 23 -21.48 -3.50 17.11
N ALA A 24 -21.05 -3.58 18.37
CA ALA A 24 -21.37 -2.54 19.36
C ALA A 24 -20.71 -1.20 18.97
N ASP A 25 -19.65 -1.24 18.17
CA ASP A 25 -18.96 -0.08 17.63
C ASP A 25 -19.80 0.69 16.60
N ASP A 26 -20.84 0.08 16.00
CA ASP A 26 -21.57 0.67 14.84
C ASP A 26 -22.32 1.97 15.20
N LEU A 27 -22.79 2.10 16.44
CA LEU A 27 -23.45 3.32 16.89
C LEU A 27 -22.46 4.47 17.11
N MET A 28 -21.27 4.19 17.64
CA MET A 28 -20.24 5.21 17.85
C MET A 28 -19.60 5.63 16.52
N THR A 29 -19.36 4.68 15.62
CA THR A 29 -18.83 4.95 14.28
C THR A 29 -19.83 5.77 13.48
N SER A 30 -21.12 5.41 13.44
CA SER A 30 -22.16 6.17 12.73
C SER A 30 -22.28 7.61 13.21
N GLN A 31 -22.21 7.86 14.52
CA GLN A 31 -22.19 9.22 15.08
C GLN A 31 -20.98 10.04 14.61
N LEU A 32 -19.80 9.43 14.50
CA LEU A 32 -18.60 10.10 13.98
C LEU A 32 -18.73 10.37 12.48
N VAL A 33 -19.27 9.43 11.71
CA VAL A 33 -19.53 9.60 10.28
C VAL A 33 -20.47 10.80 10.06
N ASP A 34 -21.56 10.89 10.82
CA ASP A 34 -22.52 11.99 10.68
C ASP A 34 -21.91 13.34 11.07
N GLN A 35 -21.10 13.39 12.12
CA GLN A 35 -20.35 14.60 12.48
C GLN A 35 -19.39 15.02 11.36
N ALA A 36 -18.62 14.07 10.81
CA ALA A 36 -17.69 14.37 9.72
C ALA A 36 -18.43 14.93 8.50
N ARG A 37 -19.57 14.34 8.12
CA ARG A 37 -20.40 14.84 7.02
C ARG A 37 -20.94 16.24 7.28
N GLN A 38 -21.37 16.55 8.50
CA GLN A 38 -21.80 17.91 8.84
C GLN A 38 -20.66 18.93 8.67
N TRP A 39 -19.43 18.56 9.02
CA TRP A 39 -18.26 19.42 8.81
C TRP A 39 -17.92 19.58 7.32
N GLN A 40 -18.03 18.52 6.52
CA GLN A 40 -17.86 18.61 5.06
C GLN A 40 -18.92 19.52 4.42
N GLN A 41 -20.18 19.43 4.85
CA GLN A 41 -21.25 20.33 4.38
C GLN A 41 -20.98 21.80 4.72
N LYS A 42 -20.27 22.06 5.83
CA LYS A 42 -19.81 23.39 6.23
C LYS A 42 -18.51 23.81 5.54
N ASN A 43 -18.03 23.04 4.56
CA ASN A 43 -16.77 23.25 3.85
C ASN A 43 -15.55 23.33 4.80
N ARG A 44 -15.63 22.66 5.96
CA ARG A 44 -14.58 22.55 6.97
C ARG A 44 -13.88 21.21 6.85
N ASP A 45 -13.17 21.04 5.74
CA ASP A 45 -12.45 19.81 5.42
C ASP A 45 -11.40 19.45 6.48
N ASP A 46 -10.77 20.44 7.14
CA ASP A 46 -9.79 20.20 8.21
C ASP A 46 -10.40 19.45 9.40
N LEU A 47 -11.59 19.91 9.83
CA LEU A 47 -12.31 19.31 10.95
C LEU A 47 -12.90 17.95 10.54
N ALA A 48 -13.44 17.86 9.33
CA ALA A 48 -13.90 16.58 8.79
C ALA A 48 -12.77 15.55 8.78
N ALA A 49 -11.57 15.92 8.31
CA ALA A 49 -10.41 15.04 8.30
C ALA A 49 -10.01 14.59 9.70
N GLU A 50 -10.10 15.46 10.71
CA GLU A 50 -9.85 15.07 12.10
C GLU A 50 -10.83 14.01 12.60
N ILE A 51 -12.13 14.18 12.31
CA ILE A 51 -13.17 13.21 12.68
C ILE A 51 -12.98 11.89 11.93
N TRP A 52 -12.67 11.93 10.63
CA TRP A 52 -12.36 10.73 9.85
C TRP A 52 -11.14 10.00 10.37
N ARG A 53 -10.07 10.71 10.72
CA ARG A 53 -8.88 10.12 11.37
C ARG A 53 -9.23 9.50 12.72
N LYS A 54 -10.11 10.13 13.50
CA LYS A 54 -10.60 9.56 14.76
C LYS A 54 -11.39 8.27 14.54
N LEU A 55 -12.25 8.26 13.52
CA LEU A 55 -12.97 7.06 13.12
C LEU A 55 -12.00 5.93 12.74
N LEU A 56 -10.98 6.22 11.92
CA LEU A 56 -9.95 5.25 11.52
C LEU A 56 -9.07 4.74 12.66
N ARG A 57 -8.99 5.45 13.79
CA ARG A 57 -8.33 4.91 15.00
C ARG A 57 -9.17 3.84 15.70
N THR A 58 -10.49 3.90 15.53
CA THR A 58 -11.44 2.95 16.12
C THR A 58 -11.68 1.79 15.18
N ASP A 59 -11.92 2.08 13.90
CA ASP A 59 -12.09 1.12 12.81
C ASP A 59 -11.08 1.41 11.68
N PRO A 60 -9.88 0.80 11.70
CA PRO A 60 -8.84 1.05 10.71
C PRO A 60 -9.18 0.56 9.30
N ILE A 61 -10.18 -0.30 9.16
CA ILE A 61 -10.61 -0.87 7.88
C ILE A 61 -11.93 -0.24 7.40
N HIS A 62 -12.33 0.90 7.97
CA HIS A 62 -13.54 1.59 7.57
C HIS A 62 -13.39 2.19 6.17
N GLY A 63 -13.97 1.52 5.17
CA GLY A 63 -13.81 1.86 3.76
C GLY A 63 -14.32 3.26 3.40
N GLU A 64 -15.43 3.71 3.99
CA GLU A 64 -15.96 5.06 3.74
C GLU A 64 -14.99 6.14 4.28
N ALA A 65 -14.42 5.95 5.47
CA ALA A 65 -13.53 6.92 6.10
C ALA A 65 -12.20 7.04 5.37
N LEU A 66 -11.64 5.91 4.90
CA LEU A 66 -10.42 5.94 4.07
C LEU A 66 -10.65 6.72 2.77
N VAL A 67 -11.81 6.50 2.13
CA VAL A 67 -12.16 7.18 0.89
C VAL A 67 -12.41 8.67 1.13
N GLU A 68 -13.22 9.04 2.12
CA GLU A 68 -13.58 10.43 2.40
C GLU A 68 -12.36 11.24 2.90
N LEU A 69 -11.51 10.66 3.75
CA LEU A 69 -10.23 11.28 4.11
C LEU A 69 -9.32 11.44 2.90
N GLY A 70 -9.22 10.43 2.03
CA GLY A 70 -8.43 10.52 0.81
C GLY A 70 -8.91 11.63 -0.12
N LEU A 71 -10.22 11.81 -0.25
CA LEU A 71 -10.80 12.89 -1.05
C LEU A 71 -10.48 14.27 -0.46
N ILE A 72 -10.46 14.40 0.87
CA ILE A 72 -10.02 15.62 1.56
C ILE A 72 -8.54 15.88 1.28
N GLU A 73 -7.66 14.87 1.40
CA GLU A 73 -6.23 15.03 1.13
C GLU A 73 -5.96 15.43 -0.34
N VAL A 74 -6.75 14.96 -1.30
CA VAL A 74 -6.68 15.47 -2.69
C VAL A 74 -7.00 16.96 -2.76
N ARG A 75 -8.05 17.43 -2.05
CA ARG A 75 -8.41 18.85 -2.01
C ARG A 75 -7.40 19.70 -1.24
N ALA A 76 -6.71 19.11 -0.26
CA ALA A 76 -5.65 19.73 0.51
C ALA A 76 -4.29 19.78 -0.24
N ASP A 77 -4.28 19.50 -1.55
CA ASP A 77 -3.08 19.44 -2.40
C ASP A 77 -2.05 18.39 -1.94
N ARG A 78 -2.52 17.30 -1.31
CA ARG A 78 -1.71 16.19 -0.81
C ARG A 78 -2.06 14.87 -1.51
N PRO A 79 -1.88 14.78 -2.85
CA PRO A 79 -2.20 13.57 -3.61
C PRO A 79 -1.35 12.36 -3.20
N GLY A 80 -0.18 12.56 -2.57
CA GLY A 80 0.64 11.46 -2.04
C GLY A 80 -0.04 10.71 -0.90
N GLU A 81 -0.59 11.43 0.08
CA GLU A 81 -1.31 10.85 1.21
C GLU A 81 -2.61 10.17 0.74
N ALA A 82 -3.32 10.81 -0.19
CA ALA A 82 -4.52 10.25 -0.81
C ALA A 82 -4.25 8.92 -1.54
N ARG A 83 -3.10 8.75 -2.22
CA ARG A 83 -2.72 7.47 -2.84
C ARG A 83 -2.52 6.37 -1.81
N ALA A 84 -1.86 6.65 -0.69
CA ALA A 84 -1.68 5.69 0.38
C ALA A 84 -3.03 5.25 0.99
N LEU A 85 -3.99 6.17 1.10
CA LEU A 85 -5.35 5.86 1.54
C LEU A 85 -6.11 5.01 0.52
N LEU A 86 -5.97 5.30 -0.78
CA LEU A 86 -6.54 4.48 -1.86
C LEU A 86 -6.00 3.05 -1.82
N GLU A 87 -4.70 2.87 -1.64
CA GLU A 87 -4.07 1.55 -1.53
C GLU A 87 -4.60 0.75 -0.34
N ARG A 88 -4.77 1.39 0.82
CA ARG A 88 -5.38 0.77 2.00
C ARG A 88 -6.82 0.38 1.72
N ALA A 89 -7.59 1.28 1.11
CA ALA A 89 -8.99 1.02 0.78
C ALA A 89 -9.17 -0.12 -0.23
N ASN A 90 -8.23 -0.27 -1.18
CA ASN A 90 -8.22 -1.36 -2.15
C ASN A 90 -7.87 -2.73 -1.53
N ARG A 91 -7.23 -2.77 -0.36
CA ARG A 91 -6.94 -4.00 0.38
C ARG A 91 -8.12 -4.49 1.24
N ILE A 92 -9.16 -3.67 1.41
CA ILE A 92 -10.38 -4.08 2.13
C ILE A 92 -11.19 -5.01 1.23
N SER A 93 -11.61 -6.15 1.79
CA SER A 93 -12.51 -7.09 1.13
C SER A 93 -13.81 -7.22 1.93
N PRO A 94 -14.98 -6.91 1.35
CA PRO A 94 -15.19 -6.41 -0.02
C PRO A 94 -14.74 -4.94 -0.20
N ALA A 95 -14.33 -4.60 -1.43
CA ALA A 95 -13.88 -3.24 -1.76
C ALA A 95 -14.99 -2.20 -1.50
N PRO A 96 -14.65 -1.01 -0.99
CA PRO A 96 -15.64 0.03 -0.73
C PRO A 96 -16.27 0.54 -2.02
N ARG A 97 -17.60 0.71 -2.03
CA ARG A 97 -18.34 1.20 -3.21
C ARG A 97 -17.85 2.55 -3.72
N SER A 98 -17.32 3.39 -2.82
CA SER A 98 -16.85 4.73 -3.11
C SER A 98 -15.38 4.81 -3.57
N LEU A 99 -14.66 3.68 -3.65
CA LEU A 99 -13.24 3.63 -4.04
C LEU A 99 -12.96 4.33 -5.37
N GLY A 100 -13.85 4.15 -6.35
CA GLY A 100 -13.73 4.75 -7.69
C GLY A 100 -13.73 6.28 -7.67
N ARG A 101 -14.43 6.91 -6.71
CA ARG A 101 -14.45 8.37 -6.55
C ARG A 101 -13.07 8.91 -6.19
N LEU A 102 -12.38 8.25 -5.26
CA LEU A 102 -11.02 8.64 -4.86
C LEU A 102 -10.01 8.43 -5.99
N SER A 103 -10.09 7.31 -6.70
CA SER A 103 -9.23 7.03 -7.86
C SER A 103 -9.40 8.09 -8.96
N ALA A 104 -10.65 8.48 -9.27
CA ALA A 104 -10.93 9.53 -10.23
C ALA A 104 -10.38 10.90 -9.78
N ALA A 105 -10.57 11.26 -8.51
CA ALA A 105 -10.06 12.52 -7.95
C ALA A 105 -8.52 12.61 -8.03
N LEU A 106 -7.81 11.52 -7.73
CA LEU A 106 -6.36 11.44 -7.85
C LEU A 106 -5.87 11.58 -9.31
N THR A 107 -6.59 10.99 -10.25
CA THR A 107 -6.28 11.09 -11.68
C THR A 107 -6.47 12.53 -12.18
N ALA A 108 -7.54 13.20 -11.73
CA ALA A 108 -7.80 14.60 -12.04
C ALA A 108 -6.72 15.52 -11.47
N ALA A 109 -6.32 15.32 -10.21
CA ALA A 109 -5.26 16.09 -9.57
C ALA A 109 -3.90 15.90 -10.24
N ALA A 110 -3.56 14.67 -10.67
CA ALA A 110 -2.32 14.40 -11.40
C ALA A 110 -2.26 15.14 -12.76
N SER A 111 -3.38 15.16 -13.49
CA SER A 111 -3.47 15.88 -14.76
C SER A 111 -3.33 17.40 -14.57
N ALA A 112 -3.96 17.96 -13.53
CA ALA A 112 -3.84 19.37 -13.19
C ALA A 112 -2.40 19.77 -12.87
N ASN A 113 -1.67 18.95 -12.10
CA ASN A 113 -0.28 19.21 -11.74
C ASN A 113 0.68 19.10 -12.95
N ASN A 114 0.42 18.15 -13.85
CA ASN A 114 1.18 18.02 -15.10
C ASN A 114 0.97 19.21 -16.05
N LYS A 115 -0.17 19.91 -15.94
CA LYS A 115 -0.47 21.11 -16.73
C LYS A 115 0.18 22.39 -16.15
N ALA A 116 0.45 22.40 -14.84
CA ALA A 116 1.09 23.50 -14.12
C ALA A 116 2.63 23.38 -14.08
N SER A 117 3.17 22.19 -14.35
CA SER A 117 4.61 21.99 -14.55
C SER A 117 4.98 22.39 -16.00
N PRO A 118 6.00 23.25 -16.24
CA PRO A 118 6.54 23.39 -17.59
C PRO A 118 6.98 22.00 -18.08
N PRO A 119 6.86 21.70 -19.39
CA PRO A 119 7.35 20.44 -19.91
C PRO A 119 8.83 20.30 -19.50
N PRO A 120 9.30 19.14 -19.01
CA PRO A 120 10.72 18.85 -19.12
C PRO A 120 11.04 19.05 -20.60
N LYS A 121 12.01 19.93 -20.89
CA LYS A 121 12.42 20.29 -22.25
C LYS A 121 12.37 19.03 -23.11
N SER A 122 11.47 19.05 -24.07
CA SER A 122 11.38 18.06 -25.12
C SER A 122 12.71 18.03 -25.85
N GLU A 123 13.59 17.08 -25.54
CA GLU A 123 14.50 16.55 -26.55
C GLU A 123 13.66 15.62 -27.42
N HIS A 124 12.98 16.22 -28.40
CA HIS A 124 12.57 15.53 -29.61
C HIS A 124 13.71 15.66 -30.62
N PRO A 125 14.04 14.57 -31.32
CA PRO A 125 14.08 14.67 -32.77
C PRO A 125 13.17 13.61 -33.42
N VAL A 126 12.15 14.14 -34.12
CA VAL A 126 11.52 13.76 -35.41
C VAL A 126 11.28 12.25 -35.76
N PRO A 127 10.07 11.88 -36.25
CA PRO A 127 9.64 10.50 -36.56
C PRO A 127 9.76 10.06 -38.04
N GLY A 128 9.86 8.72 -38.26
CA GLY A 128 9.69 7.98 -39.53
C GLY A 128 10.99 7.36 -40.06
N ALA A 129 11.16 6.08 -40.38
CA ALA A 129 10.35 4.85 -40.53
C ALA A 129 11.36 3.65 -40.57
N PRO A 130 11.02 2.39 -40.93
CA PRO A 130 9.88 1.53 -40.61
C PRO A 130 10.31 0.23 -39.87
N LEU A 131 9.31 -0.59 -39.52
CA LEU A 131 9.38 -1.94 -38.94
C LEU A 131 10.55 -2.81 -39.44
N THR A 132 11.37 -3.33 -38.52
CA THR A 132 12.06 -4.62 -38.74
C THR A 132 12.28 -5.31 -37.39
N ILE A 133 11.52 -6.38 -37.15
CA ILE A 133 11.91 -7.43 -36.20
C ILE A 133 13.01 -8.22 -36.91
N PRO A 134 14.19 -8.41 -36.28
CA PRO A 134 14.81 -9.72 -36.35
C PRO A 134 15.02 -10.35 -34.98
N LYS A 135 14.74 -11.65 -34.94
CA LYS A 135 14.99 -12.63 -33.87
C LYS A 135 16.49 -12.72 -33.50
N PRO A 136 16.85 -13.38 -32.37
CA PRO A 136 18.10 -13.22 -31.64
C PRO A 136 19.25 -14.02 -32.29
N SER A 137 20.47 -13.51 -32.19
CA SER A 137 21.66 -14.31 -32.45
C SER A 137 22.87 -13.79 -31.67
N ALA A 138 23.32 -14.65 -30.77
CA ALA A 138 24.71 -15.01 -30.49
C ALA A 138 25.78 -13.91 -30.45
N ALA A 139 26.39 -13.80 -29.26
CA ALA A 139 27.83 -13.93 -29.05
C ALA A 139 28.75 -13.24 -30.07
N LYS A 140 29.38 -12.16 -29.61
CA LYS A 140 30.82 -11.99 -29.85
C LYS A 140 31.48 -11.29 -28.67
N ILE A 141 31.90 -12.13 -27.74
CA ILE A 141 33.03 -11.88 -26.86
C ILE A 141 34.22 -11.70 -27.80
N ASN A 142 34.86 -10.54 -27.83
CA ASN A 142 36.17 -10.42 -28.48
C ASN A 142 37.15 -9.72 -27.52
N PRO A 143 38.40 -10.20 -27.48
CA PRO A 143 39.28 -10.11 -26.32
C PRO A 143 40.31 -8.99 -26.46
N SER A 144 41.10 -8.85 -25.40
CA SER A 144 42.49 -8.39 -25.46
C SER A 144 42.71 -6.88 -25.57
N SER A 145 42.67 -6.20 -24.42
CA SER A 145 43.84 -5.43 -24.01
C SER A 145 44.48 -6.17 -22.83
N SER A 146 45.44 -7.03 -23.17
CA SER A 146 46.41 -7.54 -22.20
C SER A 146 47.41 -6.43 -21.97
N ASP A 147 47.63 -6.03 -20.72
CA ASP A 147 48.95 -5.64 -20.26
C ASP A 147 49.10 -5.96 -18.76
N PRO A 148 50.31 -6.33 -18.33
CA PRO A 148 50.51 -7.48 -17.46
C PRO A 148 51.44 -7.13 -16.30
N ASP A 149 50.92 -6.88 -15.10
CA ASP A 149 51.78 -6.81 -13.92
C ASP A 149 51.02 -7.33 -12.69
N THR A 150 51.07 -8.65 -12.54
CA THR A 150 51.05 -9.29 -11.24
C THR A 150 52.31 -10.14 -11.15
N PRO A 151 53.09 -9.98 -10.10
CA PRO A 151 53.75 -11.14 -9.52
C PRO A 151 53.44 -11.29 -8.03
N GLY A 152 53.12 -12.52 -7.62
CA GLY A 152 53.13 -12.95 -6.22
C GLY A 152 51.73 -13.10 -5.63
N ASP A 153 50.96 -14.12 -5.99
CA ASP A 153 51.15 -15.51 -5.58
C ASP A 153 51.46 -15.70 -4.09
N ALA A 154 50.71 -16.62 -3.48
CA ALA A 154 50.73 -17.08 -2.08
C ALA A 154 49.78 -16.25 -1.17
N LEU A 155 48.65 -16.73 -0.66
CA LEU A 155 48.36 -18.09 -0.19
C LEU A 155 46.86 -18.37 -0.29
N ILE A 156 46.56 -19.23 -1.24
CA ILE A 156 45.42 -20.14 -1.25
C ILE A 156 45.50 -21.07 -0.02
N LEU A 157 44.34 -21.28 0.63
CA LEU A 157 43.95 -22.43 1.45
C LEU A 157 44.77 -22.76 2.71
N LYS A 158 44.09 -22.70 3.87
CA LYS A 158 43.80 -23.83 4.78
C LYS A 158 43.31 -23.27 6.12
N LEU A 159 42.05 -23.48 6.43
CA LEU A 159 41.58 -24.55 7.33
C LEU A 159 42.03 -24.36 8.79
N SER A 160 41.01 -24.39 9.65
CA SER A 160 41.03 -25.09 10.94
C SER A 160 41.68 -24.38 12.13
N THR A 161 40.83 -24.22 13.14
CA THR A 161 41.10 -24.73 14.49
C THR A 161 41.85 -23.82 15.47
N SER A 162 41.35 -23.90 16.70
CA SER A 162 42.01 -23.63 17.97
C SER A 162 41.80 -22.21 18.51
N LEU A 163 40.76 -21.96 19.31
CA LEU A 163 40.59 -22.40 20.71
C LEU A 163 41.59 -21.72 21.67
N GLY A 164 41.03 -20.98 22.63
CA GLY A 164 41.68 -20.52 23.86
C GLY A 164 42.28 -19.12 23.78
N ARG A 165 42.41 -18.34 24.85
CA ARG A 165 42.08 -18.49 26.27
C ARG A 165 42.58 -17.18 26.94
N ILE A 166 41.84 -16.65 27.94
CA ILE A 166 42.26 -15.74 29.04
C ILE A 166 42.78 -14.33 28.67
N PRO A 167 42.90 -13.35 29.61
CA PRO A 167 43.20 -13.41 31.05
C PRO A 167 42.03 -13.61 32.01
#